data_AF-A0A6L9LVC0-F1
#
_entry.id   AF-A0A6L9LVC0-F1
#
_cell.length_a   1.000
_cell.length_b   1.000
_cell.length_c   1.000
_cell.angle_alpha   90.00
_cell.angle_beta   90.00
_cell.angle_gamma   90.00
#
_symmetry.space_group_name_H-M   'P 1'
#
loop_
_entity.id
_entity.type
_entity.pdbx_description
1 polymer ?
#
loop_
_entity_poly.entity_id
_entity_poly.type
_entity_poly.pdbx_seq_one_letter_code
_entity_poly.pdbx_strand_id
1 'polypeptide(L)'
;MGFVLDCEDGESTIESLSECFDCEQADLINILQSIDIEAIYSDFENSPDVAPEEYLYDYAVEKFGEPGETESVCWFHLTRTFESNDFSDGILPLSEALDLIWETLFLIFEGTKDYQNLKDMRENGVDDDKYNIKFDDSDHSGPYGMLVREIACRAKDLFLHDYLELPEIIVDICDGYAREFGDEIYDEVSEALTPCVVKFSEDSAVNQGTIEAALYYAYTYSNDLPVSGASVCDYDGKDCAVPNSDIAYVEFLDGDDEC
;
A
#
# COMPACT_ATOMS: atom_id res chain seq x y z
N MET A 1 -8.52 26.23 5.34
CA MET A 1 -7.27 25.46 5.23
C MET A 1 -7.73 24.03 5.32
N GLY A 2 -7.40 23.21 4.33
CA GLY A 2 -7.89 21.84 4.33
C GLY A 2 -7.14 21.00 5.37
N PHE A 3 -7.60 19.79 5.63
CA PHE A 3 -6.87 18.82 6.47
C PHE A 3 -6.05 17.86 5.59
N VAL A 4 -5.00 17.29 6.15
CA VAL A 4 -4.21 16.22 5.51
C VAL A 4 -4.60 14.89 6.16
N LEU A 5 -5.02 13.91 5.37
CA LEU A 5 -5.29 12.56 5.88
C LEU A 5 -3.99 11.77 5.95
N ASP A 6 -3.59 11.33 7.14
CA ASP A 6 -2.31 10.66 7.35
C ASP A 6 -2.44 9.46 8.29
N CYS A 7 -2.32 8.26 7.73
CA CYS A 7 -2.44 7.01 8.46
C CYS A 7 -1.10 6.26 8.59
N GLU A 8 -0.02 7.00 8.86
CA GLU A 8 1.30 6.45 9.21
C GLU A 8 1.22 5.58 10.48
N ASP A 9 0.51 6.06 11.49
CA ASP A 9 0.20 5.32 12.70
C ASP A 9 -1.17 5.73 13.27
N GLY A 10 -1.57 5.07 14.37
CA GLY A 10 -2.85 5.37 15.01
C GLY A 10 -2.93 6.77 15.61
N GLU A 11 -1.82 7.36 16.06
CA GLU A 11 -1.80 8.73 16.59
C GLU A 11 -2.01 9.75 15.46
N SER A 12 -1.29 9.62 14.34
CA SER A 12 -1.45 10.47 13.16
C SER A 12 -2.84 10.35 12.53
N THR A 13 -3.42 9.14 12.58
CA THR A 13 -4.78 8.88 12.07
C THR A 13 -5.82 9.60 12.93
N ILE A 14 -5.72 9.52 14.25
CA ILE A 14 -6.63 10.24 15.16
C ILE A 14 -6.46 11.75 14.99
N GLU A 15 -5.24 12.25 14.88
CA GLU A 15 -4.98 13.67 14.66
C GLU A 15 -5.62 14.18 13.37
N SER A 16 -5.37 13.51 12.24
CA SER A 16 -5.91 13.90 10.93
C SER A 16 -7.44 13.78 10.86
N LEU A 17 -8.04 12.74 11.47
CA LEU A 17 -9.49 12.60 11.53
C LEU A 17 -10.16 13.63 12.45
N SER A 18 -9.49 14.04 13.53
CA SER A 18 -9.99 15.14 14.36
C SER A 18 -10.00 16.47 13.63
N GLU A 19 -8.99 16.75 12.80
CA GLU A 19 -9.01 17.89 11.89
C GLU A 19 -10.11 17.76 10.83
N CYS A 20 -10.28 16.56 10.26
CA CYS A 20 -11.33 16.24 9.30
C CYS A 20 -12.73 16.59 9.83
N PHE A 21 -13.03 16.23 11.09
CA PHE A 21 -14.34 16.44 11.70
C PHE A 21 -14.45 17.72 12.56
N ASP A 22 -13.42 18.59 12.58
CA ASP A 22 -13.33 19.77 13.44
C ASP A 22 -13.71 19.46 14.91
N CYS A 23 -13.14 18.38 15.45
CA CYS A 23 -13.40 17.89 16.80
C CYS A 23 -12.12 17.66 17.59
N GLU A 24 -12.23 17.52 18.92
CA GLU A 24 -11.09 17.19 19.76
C GLU A 24 -10.75 15.69 19.64
N GLN A 25 -9.46 15.34 19.62
CA GLN A 25 -9.01 13.93 19.58
C GLN A 25 -9.64 13.06 20.67
N ALA A 26 -9.78 13.61 21.88
CA ALA A 26 -10.42 12.90 22.98
C ALA A 26 -11.90 12.60 22.69
N ASP A 27 -12.62 13.49 22.00
CA ASP A 27 -14.02 13.27 21.64
C ASP A 27 -14.15 12.19 20.56
N LEU A 28 -13.26 12.20 19.55
CA LEU A 28 -13.20 11.15 18.54
C LEU A 28 -12.93 9.78 19.17
N ILE A 29 -11.89 9.66 20.00
CA ILE A 29 -11.56 8.41 20.70
C ILE A 29 -12.75 7.92 21.54
N ASN A 30 -13.38 8.82 22.30
CA ASN A 30 -14.52 8.48 23.15
C ASN A 30 -15.70 7.91 22.34
N ILE A 31 -15.99 8.45 21.15
CA ILE A 31 -17.07 7.89 20.33
C ILE A 31 -16.69 6.53 19.76
N LEU A 32 -15.47 6.34 19.30
CA LEU A 32 -15.01 5.07 18.72
C LEU A 32 -15.01 3.96 19.77
N GLN A 33 -14.60 4.26 21.00
CA GLN A 33 -14.66 3.34 22.14
C GLN A 33 -16.07 3.10 22.67
N SER A 34 -17.04 3.94 22.31
CA SER A 34 -18.44 3.76 22.71
C SER A 34 -19.21 2.77 21.83
N ILE A 35 -18.64 2.40 20.70
CA ILE A 35 -19.24 1.52 19.69
C ILE A 35 -18.65 0.12 19.86
N ASP A 36 -19.51 -0.89 19.84
CA ASP A 36 -19.10 -2.29 19.78
C ASP A 36 -19.54 -2.84 18.42
N ILE A 37 -18.64 -2.74 17.43
CA ILE A 37 -18.91 -3.16 16.04
C ILE A 37 -19.21 -4.67 15.98
N GLU A 38 -18.48 -5.49 16.75
CA GLU A 38 -18.72 -6.93 16.77
C GLU A 38 -20.12 -7.24 17.30
N ALA A 39 -20.55 -6.61 18.39
CA ALA A 39 -21.89 -6.79 18.92
C ALA A 39 -22.97 -6.36 17.91
N ILE A 40 -22.79 -5.20 17.26
CA ILE A 40 -23.73 -4.66 16.26
C ILE A 40 -23.90 -5.63 15.08
N TYR A 41 -22.81 -6.16 14.52
CA TYR A 41 -22.86 -7.02 13.35
C TYR A 41 -23.08 -8.50 13.67
N SER A 42 -22.99 -8.91 14.94
CA SER A 42 -23.38 -10.26 15.38
C SER A 42 -24.90 -10.45 15.49
N ASP A 43 -25.68 -9.38 15.59
CA ASP A 43 -27.14 -9.41 15.60
C ASP A 43 -27.71 -9.49 14.18
N PHE A 44 -27.74 -10.70 13.62
CA PHE A 44 -28.23 -10.94 12.25
C PHE A 44 -29.65 -10.43 11.95
N GLU A 45 -30.49 -10.19 12.96
CA GLU A 45 -31.85 -9.67 12.75
C GLU A 45 -31.89 -8.13 12.64
N ASN A 46 -30.94 -7.43 13.29
CA ASN A 46 -30.95 -5.97 13.41
C ASN A 46 -29.65 -5.30 12.91
N SER A 47 -28.69 -6.06 12.39
CA SER A 47 -27.43 -5.53 11.87
C SER A 47 -27.69 -4.52 10.75
N PRO A 48 -26.92 -3.41 10.70
CA PRO A 48 -26.98 -2.47 9.59
C PRO A 48 -26.72 -3.17 8.23
N ASP A 49 -27.38 -2.69 7.17
CA ASP A 49 -27.18 -3.16 5.78
C ASP A 49 -26.11 -2.30 5.07
N VAL A 50 -25.01 -2.03 5.77
CA VAL A 50 -23.84 -1.27 5.32
C VAL A 50 -22.58 -1.91 5.89
N ALA A 51 -21.42 -1.63 5.30
CA ALA A 51 -20.16 -2.15 5.83
C ALA A 51 -19.81 -1.47 7.18
N PRO A 52 -19.04 -2.14 8.06
CA PRO A 52 -18.66 -1.57 9.37
C PRO A 52 -17.95 -0.20 9.30
N GLU A 53 -17.10 0.01 8.31
CA GLU A 53 -16.39 1.26 8.04
C GLU A 53 -17.33 2.40 7.61
N GLU A 54 -18.31 2.08 6.75
CA GLU A 54 -19.40 3.00 6.37
C GLU A 54 -20.29 3.34 7.57
N TYR A 55 -20.58 2.35 8.44
CA TYR A 55 -21.31 2.59 9.69
C TYR A 55 -20.57 3.56 10.63
N LEU A 56 -19.26 3.40 10.79
CA LEU A 56 -18.44 4.32 11.60
C LEU A 56 -18.42 5.72 11.00
N TYR A 57 -18.34 5.84 9.67
CA TYR A 57 -18.43 7.11 8.97
C TYR A 57 -19.78 7.80 9.23
N ASP A 58 -20.88 7.11 8.98
CA ASP A 58 -22.24 7.64 9.22
C ASP A 58 -22.42 8.08 10.69
N TYR A 59 -21.89 7.28 11.63
CA TYR A 59 -21.93 7.61 13.05
C TYR A 59 -21.11 8.87 13.37
N ALA A 60 -19.90 8.99 12.83
CA ALA A 60 -19.06 10.18 13.01
C ALA A 60 -19.73 11.43 12.43
N VAL A 61 -20.33 11.32 11.24
CA VAL A 61 -21.09 12.41 10.60
C VAL A 61 -22.30 12.82 11.44
N GLU A 62 -23.02 11.88 12.05
CA GLU A 62 -24.14 12.19 12.96
C GLU A 62 -23.65 13.00 14.19
N LYS A 63 -22.45 12.71 14.69
CA LYS A 63 -21.90 13.34 15.91
C LYS A 63 -21.24 14.68 15.67
N PHE A 64 -20.42 14.78 14.63
CA PHE A 64 -19.53 15.93 14.41
C PHE A 64 -19.94 16.77 13.20
N GLY A 65 -20.74 16.21 12.29
CA GLY A 65 -21.11 16.83 11.02
C GLY A 65 -20.26 16.29 9.87
N GLU A 66 -20.46 16.88 8.69
CA GLU A 66 -19.74 16.49 7.48
C GLU A 66 -18.23 16.76 7.60
N PRO A 67 -17.38 15.90 6.99
CA PRO A 67 -15.96 16.17 6.83
C PRO A 67 -15.66 17.55 6.26
N GLY A 68 -14.58 18.17 6.75
CA GLY A 68 -14.00 19.38 6.19
C GLY A 68 -13.43 19.16 4.78
N GLU A 69 -12.98 20.25 4.17
CA GLU A 69 -12.27 20.17 2.88
C GLU A 69 -10.88 19.53 3.08
N THR A 70 -10.53 18.58 2.23
CA THR A 70 -9.21 17.95 2.22
C THR A 70 -8.20 18.80 1.45
N GLU A 71 -6.99 18.89 2.00
CA GLU A 71 -5.81 19.42 1.32
C GLU A 71 -5.07 18.31 0.55
N SER A 72 -4.71 17.21 1.22
CA SER A 72 -4.06 16.06 0.58
C SER A 72 -4.25 14.75 1.38
N VAL A 73 -3.85 13.63 0.78
CA VAL A 73 -3.78 12.29 1.41
C VAL A 73 -2.35 11.80 1.42
N CYS A 74 -1.90 11.21 2.51
CA CYS A 74 -0.65 10.46 2.57
C CYS A 74 -0.88 8.98 2.26
N TRP A 75 -0.02 8.44 1.40
CA TRP A 75 -0.06 7.06 0.94
C TRP A 75 1.32 6.41 1.13
N PHE A 76 1.33 5.09 1.28
CA PHE A 76 2.54 4.30 1.49
C PHE A 76 2.73 3.33 0.32
N HIS A 77 3.78 3.53 -0.47
CA HIS A 77 4.23 2.59 -1.50
C HIS A 77 5.29 1.66 -0.92
N LEU A 78 5.04 0.35 -0.96
CA LEU A 78 5.94 -0.67 -0.42
C LEU A 78 6.59 -1.40 -1.57
N THR A 79 7.91 -1.61 -1.48
CA THR A 79 8.68 -2.22 -2.56
C THR A 79 10.03 -2.76 -2.07
N ARG A 80 10.80 -3.30 -3.00
CA ARG A 80 12.22 -3.63 -2.83
C ARG A 80 13.06 -2.97 -3.89
N THR A 81 14.16 -2.36 -3.49
CA THR A 81 15.12 -1.73 -4.41
C THR A 81 16.53 -1.73 -3.81
N PHE A 82 17.53 -1.30 -4.57
CA PHE A 82 18.86 -1.07 -3.98
C PHE A 82 18.82 0.13 -3.04
N GLU A 83 19.52 0.07 -1.90
CA GLU A 83 19.63 1.19 -0.94
C GLU A 83 20.15 2.49 -1.57
N SER A 84 20.85 2.40 -2.70
CA SER A 84 21.32 3.56 -3.45
C SER A 84 20.22 4.27 -4.25
N ASN A 85 19.03 3.69 -4.37
CA ASN A 85 17.90 4.32 -5.05
C ASN A 85 17.32 5.42 -4.16
N ASP A 86 17.44 6.66 -4.61
CA ASP A 86 16.94 7.86 -3.94
C ASP A 86 15.57 8.32 -4.46
N PHE A 87 14.96 7.52 -5.35
CA PHE A 87 13.69 7.83 -6.01
C PHE A 87 13.70 9.19 -6.70
N SER A 88 14.84 9.59 -7.29
CA SER A 88 14.97 10.89 -7.99
C SER A 88 13.99 11.05 -9.15
N ASP A 89 13.64 9.94 -9.81
CA ASP A 89 12.67 9.90 -10.91
C ASP A 89 11.22 9.74 -10.41
N GLY A 90 11.01 9.63 -9.11
CA GLY A 90 9.71 9.38 -8.48
C GLY A 90 9.39 7.89 -8.34
N ILE A 91 8.12 7.59 -8.05
CA ILE A 91 7.57 6.22 -8.10
C ILE A 91 6.95 6.05 -9.47
N LEU A 92 7.59 5.25 -10.31
CA LEU A 92 7.20 5.08 -11.71
C LEU A 92 6.10 4.01 -11.85
N PRO A 93 5.16 4.17 -12.81
CA PRO A 93 4.27 3.09 -13.19
C PRO A 93 5.05 2.00 -13.91
N LEU A 94 4.49 0.79 -13.98
CA LEU A 94 5.13 -0.37 -14.60
C LEU A 94 5.53 -0.11 -16.06
N SER A 95 4.71 0.64 -16.81
CA SER A 95 4.99 0.99 -18.21
C SER A 95 6.31 1.75 -18.40
N GLU A 96 6.75 2.49 -17.38
CA GLU A 96 8.01 3.24 -17.35
C GLU A 96 9.12 2.51 -16.57
N ALA A 97 8.76 1.75 -15.53
CA ALA A 97 9.71 1.07 -14.65
C ALA A 97 10.27 -0.24 -15.22
N LEU A 98 9.61 -0.86 -16.20
CA LEU A 98 9.94 -2.21 -16.65
C LEU A 98 11.38 -2.38 -17.13
N ASP A 99 11.89 -1.43 -17.92
CA ASP A 99 13.26 -1.51 -18.42
C ASP A 99 14.26 -1.44 -17.26
N LEU A 100 13.97 -0.63 -16.23
CA LEU A 100 14.78 -0.50 -15.01
C LEU A 100 14.71 -1.78 -14.15
N ILE A 101 13.55 -2.44 -14.09
CA ILE A 101 13.38 -3.74 -13.41
C ILE A 101 14.29 -4.79 -14.06
N TRP A 102 14.28 -4.90 -15.39
CA TRP A 102 15.17 -5.81 -16.10
C TRP A 102 16.65 -5.48 -15.92
N GLU A 103 17.01 -4.19 -15.95
CA GLU A 103 18.38 -3.74 -15.67
C GLU A 103 18.82 -4.11 -14.25
N THR A 104 17.93 -3.97 -13.27
CA THR A 104 18.16 -4.40 -11.89
C THR A 104 18.45 -5.89 -11.81
N LEU A 105 17.62 -6.74 -12.45
CA LEU A 105 17.86 -8.18 -12.49
C LEU A 105 19.19 -8.54 -13.18
N PHE A 106 19.52 -7.86 -14.27
CA PHE A 106 20.81 -8.06 -14.94
C PHE A 106 22.01 -7.69 -14.07
N LEU A 107 21.89 -6.64 -13.24
CA LEU A 107 22.94 -6.25 -12.31
C LEU A 107 23.12 -7.30 -11.19
N ILE A 108 22.03 -7.81 -10.62
CA ILE A 108 22.06 -8.83 -9.55
C ILE A 108 22.83 -10.08 -10.01
N PHE A 109 22.59 -10.52 -11.25
CA PHE A 109 23.19 -11.75 -11.78
C PHE A 109 24.46 -11.52 -12.61
N GLU A 110 25.06 -10.33 -12.59
CA GLU A 110 26.24 -10.06 -13.42
C GLU A 110 27.38 -11.08 -13.16
N GLY A 111 27.82 -11.74 -14.23
CA GLY A 111 28.90 -12.74 -14.15
C GLY A 111 28.46 -14.15 -13.73
N THR A 112 27.15 -14.40 -13.53
CA THR A 112 26.60 -15.74 -13.30
C THR A 112 26.10 -16.38 -14.62
N LYS A 113 25.65 -17.64 -14.55
CA LYS A 113 24.96 -18.30 -15.68
C LYS A 113 23.59 -17.66 -15.95
N ASP A 114 22.93 -17.21 -14.89
CA ASP A 114 21.53 -16.75 -14.90
C ASP A 114 21.38 -15.42 -15.62
N TYR A 115 22.46 -14.62 -15.68
CA TYR A 115 22.53 -13.42 -16.51
C TYR A 115 22.14 -13.66 -17.98
N GLN A 116 22.66 -14.73 -18.58
CA GLN A 116 22.37 -15.01 -19.99
C GLN A 116 20.94 -15.55 -20.15
N ASN A 117 20.47 -16.38 -19.21
CA ASN A 117 19.09 -16.87 -19.21
C ASN A 117 18.09 -15.71 -19.10
N LEU A 118 18.33 -14.74 -18.22
CA LEU A 118 17.48 -13.56 -18.08
C LEU A 118 17.47 -12.69 -19.34
N LYS A 119 18.61 -12.57 -20.04
CA LYS A 119 18.66 -11.87 -21.33
C LYS A 119 17.83 -12.58 -22.39
N ASP A 120 18.02 -13.89 -22.50
CA ASP A 120 17.29 -14.71 -23.46
C ASP A 120 15.78 -14.64 -23.17
N MET A 121 15.38 -14.66 -21.90
CA MET A 121 13.98 -14.49 -21.48
C MET A 121 13.43 -13.10 -21.82
N ARG A 122 14.15 -12.02 -21.52
CA ARG A 122 13.70 -10.66 -21.87
C ARG A 122 13.47 -10.50 -23.38
N GLU A 123 14.31 -11.12 -24.21
CA GLU A 123 14.20 -11.07 -25.67
C GLU A 123 13.05 -11.95 -26.22
N ASN A 124 12.78 -13.10 -25.60
CA ASN A 124 11.81 -14.08 -26.09
C ASN A 124 10.43 -13.99 -25.43
N GLY A 125 10.31 -13.26 -24.32
CA GLY A 125 9.11 -13.14 -23.49
C GLY A 125 9.20 -13.97 -22.20
N VAL A 126 8.35 -13.63 -21.22
CA VAL A 126 8.25 -14.34 -19.94
C VAL A 126 7.10 -15.34 -20.00
N ASP A 127 7.37 -16.62 -19.70
CA ASP A 127 6.37 -17.68 -19.63
C ASP A 127 5.56 -17.60 -18.31
N ASP A 128 4.87 -16.48 -18.11
CA ASP A 128 3.95 -16.25 -17.00
C ASP A 128 2.71 -15.46 -17.45
N ASP A 129 1.52 -16.05 -17.22
CA ASP A 129 0.26 -15.46 -17.64
C ASP A 129 -0.02 -14.11 -16.94
N LYS A 130 0.39 -13.93 -15.68
CA LYS A 130 0.17 -12.69 -14.93
C LYS A 130 1.08 -11.59 -15.45
N TYR A 131 2.36 -11.89 -15.71
CA TYR A 131 3.28 -10.95 -16.36
C TYR A 131 2.68 -10.42 -17.68
N ASN A 132 2.14 -11.33 -18.50
CA ASN A 132 1.60 -10.97 -19.81
C ASN A 132 0.32 -10.12 -19.71
N ILE A 133 -0.57 -10.40 -18.75
CA ILE A 133 -1.76 -9.58 -18.49
C ILE A 133 -1.38 -8.14 -18.13
N LYS A 134 -0.35 -7.96 -17.30
CA LYS A 134 0.11 -6.63 -16.85
C LYS A 134 0.69 -5.77 -17.98
N PHE A 135 1.08 -6.39 -19.10
CA PHE A 135 1.61 -5.72 -20.27
C PHE A 135 0.53 -5.20 -21.22
N ASP A 136 -0.59 -5.90 -21.29
CA ASP A 136 -1.68 -5.62 -22.23
C ASP A 136 -2.74 -4.69 -21.63
N ASP A 137 -2.71 -4.48 -20.30
CA ASP A 137 -3.71 -3.70 -19.57
C ASP A 137 -3.06 -2.65 -18.66
N SER A 138 -3.29 -1.38 -18.98
CA SER A 138 -2.81 -0.24 -18.19
C SER A 138 -3.40 -0.19 -16.79
N ASP A 139 -4.54 -0.85 -16.55
CA ASP A 139 -5.17 -0.94 -15.21
C ASP A 139 -4.28 -1.68 -14.20
N HIS A 140 -3.23 -2.38 -14.67
CA HIS A 140 -2.24 -3.07 -13.86
C HIS A 140 -0.90 -2.33 -13.72
N SER A 141 -0.82 -1.07 -14.18
CA SER A 141 0.44 -0.33 -14.24
C SER A 141 0.77 0.47 -12.98
N GLY A 142 -0.17 0.65 -12.06
CA GLY A 142 0.05 1.41 -10.82
C GLY A 142 0.57 2.83 -11.09
N PRO A 143 1.50 3.36 -10.26
CA PRO A 143 2.01 2.78 -9.03
C PRO A 143 0.91 2.60 -7.99
N TYR A 144 1.07 1.60 -7.12
CA TYR A 144 0.12 1.30 -6.06
C TYR A 144 0.63 1.78 -4.71
N GLY A 145 -0.28 2.13 -3.82
CA GLY A 145 0.03 2.45 -2.43
C GLY A 145 -1.11 2.04 -1.52
N MET A 146 -0.88 2.09 -0.21
CA MET A 146 -1.89 1.82 0.80
C MET A 146 -2.08 3.04 1.69
N LEU A 147 -3.31 3.28 2.13
CA LEU A 147 -3.63 4.39 3.02
C LEU A 147 -2.97 4.19 4.40
N VAL A 148 -3.15 3.01 4.98
CA VAL A 148 -2.69 2.70 6.34
C VAL A 148 -1.35 1.96 6.28
N ARG A 149 -0.29 2.55 6.84
CA ARG A 149 1.07 1.95 6.83
C ARG A 149 1.08 0.58 7.49
N GLU A 150 0.43 0.43 8.65
CA GLU A 150 0.39 -0.84 9.40
C GLU A 150 -0.27 -1.98 8.59
N ILE A 151 -1.33 -1.68 7.82
CA ILE A 151 -1.96 -2.65 6.91
C ILE A 151 -0.93 -3.14 5.89
N ALA A 152 -0.15 -2.22 5.35
CA ALA A 152 0.84 -2.51 4.34
C ALA A 152 2.01 -3.34 4.88
N CYS A 153 2.48 -3.03 6.09
CA CYS A 153 3.48 -3.81 6.82
C CYS A 153 2.99 -5.23 7.17
N ARG A 154 1.67 -5.41 7.31
CA ARG A 154 1.03 -6.67 7.74
C ARG A 154 0.21 -7.33 6.65
N ALA A 155 0.55 -7.08 5.38
CA ALA A 155 -0.18 -7.59 4.23
C ALA A 155 -0.48 -9.11 4.30
N LYS A 156 0.49 -9.92 4.77
CA LYS A 156 0.34 -11.38 4.93
C LYS A 156 -0.75 -11.77 5.92
N ASP A 157 -0.89 -11.04 7.04
CA ASP A 157 -1.91 -11.31 8.05
C ASP A 157 -3.33 -11.13 7.48
N LEU A 158 -3.45 -10.31 6.44
CA LEU A 158 -4.69 -9.92 5.78
C LEU A 158 -4.89 -10.60 4.42
N PHE A 159 -4.04 -11.57 4.06
CA PHE A 159 -4.06 -12.26 2.76
C PHE A 159 -3.89 -11.32 1.56
N LEU A 160 -3.22 -10.19 1.76
CA LEU A 160 -2.78 -9.27 0.72
C LEU A 160 -1.38 -9.65 0.22
N HIS A 161 -0.98 -9.12 -0.94
CA HIS A 161 0.37 -9.32 -1.47
C HIS A 161 1.41 -8.59 -0.61
N ASP A 162 2.49 -9.27 -0.25
CA ASP A 162 3.59 -8.70 0.54
C ASP A 162 4.64 -8.07 -0.37
N TYR A 163 4.50 -6.76 -0.60
CA TYR A 163 5.44 -6.00 -1.43
C TYR A 163 6.82 -5.80 -0.77
N LEU A 164 6.93 -6.02 0.55
CA LEU A 164 8.22 -6.03 1.26
C LEU A 164 8.93 -7.38 1.12
N GLU A 165 8.25 -8.44 0.67
CA GLU A 165 8.91 -9.68 0.27
C GLU A 165 9.51 -9.54 -1.12
N LEU A 166 8.68 -9.29 -2.14
CA LEU A 166 9.09 -8.86 -3.48
C LEU A 166 7.87 -8.24 -4.21
N PRO A 167 8.06 -7.19 -5.04
CA PRO A 167 7.00 -6.68 -5.91
C PRO A 167 6.44 -7.75 -6.85
N GLU A 168 5.13 -7.77 -7.08
CA GLU A 168 4.47 -8.83 -7.85
C GLU A 168 5.09 -9.06 -9.24
N ILE A 169 5.48 -7.99 -9.95
CA ILE A 169 6.10 -8.12 -11.28
C ILE A 169 7.44 -8.88 -11.23
N ILE A 170 8.20 -8.72 -10.15
CA ILE A 170 9.45 -9.46 -9.96
C ILE A 170 9.14 -10.92 -9.65
N VAL A 171 8.11 -11.19 -8.83
CA VAL A 171 7.63 -12.56 -8.58
C VAL A 171 7.21 -13.24 -9.88
N ASP A 172 6.43 -12.56 -10.73
CA ASP A 172 5.98 -13.10 -12.02
C ASP A 172 7.18 -13.41 -12.95
N ILE A 173 8.24 -12.59 -12.94
CA ILE A 173 9.49 -12.87 -13.67
C ILE A 173 10.22 -14.07 -13.07
N CYS A 174 10.35 -14.17 -11.75
CA CYS A 174 10.98 -15.31 -11.07
C CYS A 174 10.23 -16.63 -11.36
N ASP A 175 8.90 -16.60 -11.35
CA ASP A 175 8.03 -17.73 -11.69
C ASP A 175 8.20 -18.15 -13.15
N GLY A 176 8.21 -17.19 -14.07
CA GLY A 176 8.52 -17.44 -15.48
C GLY A 176 9.90 -18.08 -15.64
N TYR A 177 10.92 -17.55 -14.95
CA TYR A 177 12.28 -18.06 -14.97
C TYR A 177 12.35 -19.53 -14.52
N ALA A 178 11.68 -19.85 -13.42
CA ALA A 178 11.61 -21.21 -12.90
C ALA A 178 10.94 -22.18 -13.87
N ARG A 179 9.90 -21.74 -14.59
CA ARG A 179 9.24 -22.59 -15.61
C ARG A 179 10.10 -22.81 -16.84
N GLU A 180 10.80 -21.79 -17.31
CA GLU A 180 11.61 -21.89 -18.53
C GLU A 180 12.92 -22.66 -18.30
N PHE A 181 13.61 -22.41 -17.19
CA PHE A 181 14.96 -22.94 -16.96
C PHE A 181 15.03 -24.04 -15.90
N GLY A 182 13.98 -24.24 -15.10
CA GLY A 182 13.94 -25.26 -14.05
C GLY A 182 14.81 -24.95 -12.84
N ASP A 183 15.23 -23.70 -12.67
CA ASP A 183 16.04 -23.16 -11.57
C ASP A 183 15.28 -21.99 -10.91
N GLU A 184 15.46 -21.76 -9.61
CA GLU A 184 14.84 -20.65 -8.86
C GLU A 184 15.85 -19.51 -8.69
N ILE A 185 15.39 -18.26 -8.80
CA ILE A 185 16.21 -17.04 -8.63
C ILE A 185 15.61 -16.07 -7.59
N TYR A 186 14.54 -16.50 -6.91
CA TYR A 186 13.75 -15.67 -6.00
C TYR A 186 14.60 -15.18 -4.82
N ASP A 187 15.29 -16.11 -4.15
CA ASP A 187 16.07 -15.84 -2.95
C ASP A 187 17.23 -14.88 -3.26
N GLU A 188 17.94 -15.09 -4.37
CA GLU A 188 19.03 -14.21 -4.78
C GLU A 188 18.56 -12.79 -5.09
N VAL A 189 17.37 -12.63 -5.70
CA VAL A 189 16.79 -11.31 -5.95
C VAL A 189 16.34 -10.65 -4.66
N SER A 190 15.67 -11.39 -3.78
CA SER A 190 15.24 -10.91 -2.47
C SER A 190 16.44 -10.48 -1.62
N GLU A 191 17.51 -11.28 -1.54
CA GLU A 191 18.71 -10.97 -0.77
C GLU A 191 19.49 -9.76 -1.32
N ALA A 192 19.42 -9.51 -2.63
CA ALA A 192 20.14 -8.39 -3.26
C ALA A 192 19.42 -7.04 -3.14
N LEU A 193 18.12 -7.04 -2.82
CA LEU A 193 17.29 -5.84 -2.74
C LEU A 193 16.81 -5.61 -1.31
N THR A 194 16.84 -4.35 -0.88
CA THR A 194 16.40 -3.95 0.45
C THR A 194 14.92 -3.53 0.41
N PRO A 195 14.08 -4.06 1.32
CA PRO A 195 12.71 -3.59 1.46
C PRO A 195 12.65 -2.13 1.88
N CYS A 196 11.70 -1.39 1.32
CA CYS A 196 11.48 0.00 1.69
C CYS A 196 10.01 0.41 1.61
N VAL A 197 9.70 1.42 2.40
CA VAL A 197 8.42 2.12 2.43
C VAL A 197 8.66 3.55 1.96
N VAL A 198 7.89 3.99 0.97
CA VAL A 198 7.91 5.37 0.46
C VAL A 198 6.60 6.04 0.84
N LYS A 199 6.67 7.05 1.71
CA LYS A 199 5.52 7.90 2.02
C LYS A 199 5.45 9.02 0.99
N PHE A 200 4.30 9.20 0.36
CA PHE A 200 4.05 10.29 -0.57
C PHE A 200 2.71 10.94 -0.31
N SER A 201 2.54 12.17 -0.77
CA SER A 201 1.29 12.93 -0.66
C SER A 201 0.63 13.06 -2.02
N GLU A 202 -0.69 12.94 -2.06
CA GLU A 202 -1.49 13.21 -3.25
C GLU A 202 -2.41 14.40 -3.00
N ASP A 203 -2.29 15.43 -3.82
CA ASP A 203 -3.19 16.59 -3.86
C ASP A 203 -4.51 16.20 -4.55
N SER A 204 -5.24 15.25 -3.96
CA SER A 204 -6.55 14.81 -4.41
C SER A 204 -7.60 15.01 -3.32
N ALA A 205 -8.86 15.18 -3.74
CA ALA A 205 -9.94 15.17 -2.77
C ALA A 205 -10.07 13.74 -2.22
N VAL A 206 -9.85 13.59 -0.91
CA VAL A 206 -10.27 12.41 -0.13
C VAL A 206 -11.66 12.01 -0.58
N ASN A 207 -11.81 10.75 -0.94
CA ASN A 207 -13.12 10.18 -1.15
C ASN A 207 -13.66 9.64 0.18
N GLN A 208 -14.97 9.41 0.25
CA GLN A 208 -15.59 8.87 1.46
C GLN A 208 -14.91 7.58 1.93
N GLY A 209 -14.54 6.68 1.00
CA GLY A 209 -13.84 5.43 1.30
C GLY A 209 -12.51 5.59 2.02
N THR A 210 -11.73 6.64 1.70
CA THR A 210 -10.50 6.94 2.44
C THR A 210 -10.77 7.34 3.89
N ILE A 211 -11.86 8.09 4.18
CA ILE A 211 -12.25 8.44 5.55
C ILE A 211 -12.80 7.22 6.29
N GLU A 212 -13.63 6.40 5.62
CA GLU A 212 -14.17 5.15 6.16
C GLU A 212 -13.05 4.22 6.63
N ALA A 213 -12.06 3.95 5.77
CA ALA A 213 -10.93 3.09 6.10
C ALA A 213 -10.09 3.65 7.25
N ALA A 214 -9.81 4.96 7.24
CA ALA A 214 -9.11 5.64 8.32
C ALA A 214 -9.88 5.59 9.65
N LEU A 215 -11.20 5.79 9.63
CA LEU A 215 -12.06 5.67 10.82
C LEU A 215 -12.04 4.26 11.38
N TYR A 216 -12.07 3.25 10.52
CA TYR A 216 -11.96 1.86 10.97
C TYR A 216 -10.59 1.58 11.59
N TYR A 217 -9.51 2.12 11.02
CA TYR A 217 -8.17 1.98 11.60
C TYR A 217 -8.06 2.68 12.97
N ALA A 218 -8.58 3.91 13.07
CA ALA A 218 -8.71 4.64 14.32
C ALA A 218 -9.54 3.88 15.37
N TYR A 219 -10.61 3.20 14.94
CA TYR A 219 -11.43 2.36 15.81
C TYR A 219 -10.64 1.17 16.35
N THR A 220 -9.92 0.44 15.50
CA THR A 220 -9.12 -0.70 15.94
C THR A 220 -8.00 -0.26 16.88
N TYR A 221 -7.32 0.84 16.55
CA TYR A 221 -6.28 1.43 17.38
C TYR A 221 -6.82 1.86 18.76
N SER A 222 -7.93 2.61 18.79
CA SER A 222 -8.53 3.13 20.03
C SER A 222 -9.05 2.04 20.97
N ASN A 223 -9.32 0.84 20.45
CA ASN A 223 -9.85 -0.29 21.21
C ASN A 223 -8.82 -1.41 21.44
N ASP A 224 -7.53 -1.17 21.16
CA ASP A 224 -6.46 -2.17 21.27
C ASP A 224 -6.76 -3.46 20.48
N LEU A 225 -7.38 -3.32 19.31
CA LEU A 225 -7.74 -4.43 18.40
C LEU A 225 -6.69 -4.56 17.27
N PRO A 226 -6.51 -5.78 16.72
CA PRO A 226 -5.71 -5.95 15.51
C PRO A 226 -6.26 -5.16 14.33
N VAL A 227 -5.37 -4.78 13.41
CA VAL A 227 -5.78 -4.25 12.10
C VAL A 227 -6.69 -5.22 11.35
N SER A 228 -7.56 -4.64 10.51
CA SER A 228 -8.63 -5.37 9.84
C SER A 228 -8.64 -5.06 8.34
N GLY A 229 -9.20 -6.00 7.56
CA GLY A 229 -9.48 -5.79 6.14
C GLY A 229 -10.39 -4.58 5.85
N ALA A 230 -11.20 -4.15 6.83
CA ALA A 230 -12.04 -2.95 6.72
C ALA A 230 -11.25 -1.62 6.72
N SER A 231 -9.95 -1.67 7.02
CA SER A 231 -9.03 -0.53 6.91
C SER A 231 -8.22 -0.54 5.61
N VAL A 232 -8.45 -1.52 4.73
CA VAL A 232 -7.74 -1.61 3.44
C VAL A 232 -8.31 -0.59 2.48
N CYS A 233 -7.48 0.36 2.07
CA CYS A 233 -7.80 1.34 1.06
C CYS A 233 -6.54 1.60 0.24
N ASP A 234 -6.64 1.38 -1.07
CA ASP A 234 -5.49 1.39 -1.97
C ASP A 234 -5.49 2.64 -2.85
N TYR A 235 -4.28 3.15 -3.09
CA TYR A 235 -3.99 4.11 -4.14
C TYR A 235 -3.69 3.37 -5.44
N ASP A 236 -4.21 3.90 -6.55
CA ASP A 236 -3.87 3.50 -7.91
C ASP A 236 -3.57 4.74 -8.73
N GLY A 237 -2.29 4.89 -9.11
CA GLY A 237 -1.81 5.98 -9.93
C GLY A 237 -2.23 5.91 -11.40
N LYS A 238 -2.86 4.82 -11.85
CA LYS A 238 -3.43 4.67 -13.20
C LYS A 238 -2.44 5.03 -14.31
N ASP A 239 -1.27 4.41 -14.25
CA ASP A 239 -0.17 4.60 -15.19
C ASP A 239 0.45 6.01 -15.14
N CYS A 240 0.29 6.73 -14.02
CA CYS A 240 0.90 8.04 -13.79
C CYS A 240 1.92 7.98 -12.65
N ALA A 241 3.14 8.44 -12.89
CA ALA A 241 4.18 8.48 -11.87
C ALA A 241 3.82 9.41 -10.71
N VAL A 242 4.21 9.02 -9.49
CA VAL A 242 4.28 9.93 -8.34
C VAL A 242 5.61 10.67 -8.42
N PRO A 243 5.63 12.00 -8.61
CA PRO A 243 6.87 12.72 -8.76
C PRO A 243 7.63 12.79 -7.43
N ASN A 244 8.96 12.89 -7.50
CA ASN A 244 9.82 13.01 -6.31
C ASN A 244 9.44 14.20 -5.39
N SER A 245 8.87 15.27 -5.94
CA SER A 245 8.39 16.42 -5.15
C SER A 245 7.30 16.07 -4.14
N ASP A 246 6.58 14.98 -4.39
CA ASP A 246 5.42 14.56 -3.61
C ASP A 246 5.82 13.46 -2.61
N ILE A 247 7.05 12.95 -2.71
CA ILE A 247 7.62 12.00 -1.75
C ILE A 247 8.05 12.75 -0.50
N ALA A 248 7.46 12.37 0.64
CA ALA A 248 7.79 12.91 1.95
C ALA A 248 9.09 12.30 2.49
N TYR A 249 9.21 10.97 2.42
CA TYR A 249 10.42 10.23 2.79
C TYR A 249 10.47 8.84 2.17
N VAL A 250 11.66 8.25 2.21
CA VAL A 250 11.95 6.85 1.90
C VAL A 250 12.57 6.22 3.14
N GLU A 251 11.99 5.13 3.61
CA GLU A 251 12.45 4.35 4.76
C GLU A 251 12.88 2.96 4.26
N PHE A 252 14.18 2.66 4.33
CA PHE A 252 14.68 1.30 4.11
C PHE A 252 14.58 0.52 5.41
N LEU A 253 14.04 -0.70 5.34
CA LEU A 253 13.85 -1.56 6.49
C LEU A 253 15.03 -2.53 6.58
N ASP A 254 15.75 -2.51 7.71
CA ASP A 254 16.78 -3.51 7.97
C ASP A 254 16.12 -4.85 8.36
N GLY A 255 16.84 -5.97 8.23
CA GLY A 255 16.29 -7.31 8.50
C GLY A 255 15.81 -7.58 9.94
N ASP A 256 16.03 -6.63 10.87
CA ASP A 256 15.53 -6.64 12.25
C ASP A 256 14.48 -5.53 12.53
N ASP A 257 14.22 -4.63 11.57
CA ASP A 257 13.22 -3.57 11.71
C ASP A 257 11.83 -4.16 11.41
N GLU A 258 10.99 -4.23 12.45
CA GLU A 258 9.57 -4.45 12.25
C GLU A 258 8.97 -3.20 11.57
N CYS A 259 8.47 -3.38 10.35
CA CYS A 259 7.36 -2.61 9.86
C CYS A 259 6.15 -2.93 10.77
#